data_AF-A0AAV2QK55-F1
#
_entry.id   AF-A0AAV2QK55-F1
#
_cell.length_a   1.000
_cell.length_b   1.000
_cell.length_c   1.000
_cell.angle_alpha   90.00
_cell.angle_beta   90.00
_cell.angle_gamma   90.00
#
_symmetry.space_group_name_H-M   'P 1'
#
loop_
_entity.id
_entity.type
_entity.pdbx_description
1 polymer ?
#
loop_
_entity_poly.entity_id
_entity_poly.type
_entity_poly.pdbx_seq_one_letter_code
_entity_poly.pdbx_strand_id
1 'polypeptide(L)'
;AALSSVQALGVTMKFAIVISAALTVTAVFAVKKSPGPGCIDMVPECPGWAADGECEKNPGGMRPNCPKSCGMCGKTVECVDTNPDECVDGWVDGDCTNGNRIWMFFNCPKTCGTCDVPFTGL
;
A
#
# COMPACT_ATOMS: atom_id res chain seq x y z
N ALA A 1 -49.36 18.41 -43.04
CA ALA A 1 -48.81 17.10 -42.64
C ALA A 1 -48.17 16.44 -43.86
N ALA A 2 -47.12 15.64 -43.64
CA ALA A 2 -46.21 15.02 -44.62
C ALA A 2 -44.98 15.87 -45.00
N LEU A 3 -43.89 15.60 -44.29
CA LEU A 3 -42.50 15.90 -44.65
C LEU A 3 -41.99 14.75 -45.53
N SER A 4 -41.61 15.02 -46.77
CA SER A 4 -40.65 14.18 -47.52
C SER A 4 -40.39 14.76 -48.91
N SER A 5 -39.31 15.54 -49.06
CA SER A 5 -38.42 15.61 -50.24
C SER A 5 -37.60 16.91 -50.26
N VAL A 6 -36.36 16.87 -49.77
CA VAL A 6 -35.32 17.82 -50.23
C VAL A 6 -34.04 17.02 -50.46
N GLN A 7 -33.69 16.90 -51.74
CA GLN A 7 -32.42 16.40 -52.22
C GLN A 7 -31.31 17.41 -51.93
N ALA A 8 -30.16 16.87 -51.48
CA ALA A 8 -28.79 17.22 -51.82
C ALA A 8 -28.43 18.71 -52.09
N LEU A 9 -27.57 19.28 -51.22
CA LEU A 9 -26.45 20.16 -51.58
C LEU A 9 -25.59 20.37 -50.31
N GLY A 10 -24.44 19.70 -50.22
CA GLY A 10 -23.49 19.92 -49.13
C GLY A 10 -22.58 18.73 -48.83
N VAL A 11 -21.51 18.60 -49.60
CA VAL A 11 -20.41 17.66 -49.35
C VAL A 11 -19.71 18.05 -48.04
N THR A 12 -20.05 17.39 -46.92
CA THR A 12 -19.34 17.56 -45.65
C THR A 12 -18.12 16.64 -45.60
N MET A 13 -17.06 17.03 -46.29
CA MET A 13 -15.72 16.58 -45.91
C MET A 13 -15.37 17.22 -44.57
N LYS A 14 -15.34 16.43 -43.50
CA LYS A 14 -14.22 16.35 -42.55
C LYS A 14 -14.56 15.43 -41.36
N PHE A 15 -13.87 14.29 -41.40
CA PHE A 15 -13.51 13.43 -40.26
C PHE A 15 -14.65 12.67 -39.58
N ALA A 16 -14.87 11.47 -40.12
CA ALA A 16 -14.99 10.30 -39.26
C ALA A 16 -13.89 10.34 -38.18
N ILE A 17 -14.27 10.41 -36.90
CA ILE A 17 -13.67 9.81 -35.69
C ILE A 17 -14.57 10.30 -34.54
N VAL A 18 -15.73 9.67 -34.34
CA VAL A 18 -16.58 9.87 -33.15
C VAL A 18 -17.13 8.54 -32.65
N ILE A 19 -16.32 7.49 -32.72
CA ILE A 19 -16.56 6.19 -32.06
C ILE A 19 -15.17 5.63 -31.78
N SER A 20 -14.88 5.18 -30.55
CA SER A 20 -13.65 4.47 -30.09
C SER A 20 -12.65 5.21 -29.18
N ALA A 21 -13.08 6.15 -28.33
CA ALA A 21 -12.23 6.68 -27.25
C ALA A 21 -12.53 6.07 -25.86
N ALA A 22 -13.30 4.97 -25.79
CA ALA A 22 -13.59 4.27 -24.53
C ALA A 22 -12.73 3.00 -24.31
N LEU A 23 -11.86 2.63 -25.27
CA LEU A 23 -11.04 1.41 -25.18
C LEU A 23 -9.56 1.68 -24.83
N THR A 24 -9.14 2.94 -24.68
CA THR A 24 -7.74 3.28 -24.37
C THR A 24 -7.54 3.91 -22.98
N VAL A 25 -8.60 4.14 -22.20
CA VAL A 25 -8.49 4.79 -20.88
C VAL A 25 -8.43 3.80 -19.71
N THR A 26 -8.64 2.49 -19.92
CA THR A 26 -8.60 1.49 -18.82
C THR A 26 -7.21 0.94 -18.49
N ALA A 27 -6.16 1.33 -19.23
CA ALA A 27 -4.82 0.73 -19.10
C ALA A 27 -3.74 1.65 -18.48
N VAL A 28 -4.09 2.75 -17.80
CA VAL A 28 -3.09 3.72 -17.30
C VAL A 28 -2.87 3.69 -15.77
N PHE A 29 -3.71 3.04 -14.95
CA PHE A 29 -3.51 3.05 -13.48
C PHE A 29 -3.56 1.68 -12.80
N ALA A 30 -3.03 0.64 -13.45
CA ALA A 30 -2.56 -0.51 -12.68
C ALA A 30 -1.27 -0.09 -11.94
N VAL A 31 -1.42 0.62 -10.82
CA VAL A 31 -0.34 0.75 -9.83
C VAL A 31 -0.07 -0.67 -9.34
N LYS A 32 0.90 -1.33 -9.96
CA LYS A 32 1.51 -2.53 -9.38
C LYS A 32 1.96 -2.08 -8.00
N LYS A 33 1.30 -2.58 -6.93
CA LYS A 33 1.85 -2.49 -5.57
C LYS A 33 3.30 -2.92 -5.72
N SER A 34 4.24 -1.99 -5.49
CA SER A 34 5.66 -2.32 -5.56
C SER A 34 5.82 -3.50 -4.60
N PRO A 35 6.44 -4.62 -5.02
CA PRO A 35 6.81 -5.61 -4.05
C PRO A 35 7.81 -4.89 -3.17
N GLY A 36 7.37 -4.45 -1.99
CA GLY A 36 8.29 -4.20 -0.91
C GLY A 36 9.18 -5.44 -0.78
N PRO A 37 10.39 -5.31 -0.19
CA PRO A 37 11.18 -6.50 0.07
C PRO A 37 10.25 -7.50 0.76
N GLY A 38 10.10 -8.67 0.15
CA GLY A 38 9.09 -9.65 0.58
C GLY A 38 9.28 -9.98 2.06
N CYS A 39 8.41 -10.80 2.65
CA CYS A 39 8.67 -11.24 4.02
C CYS A 39 9.91 -12.16 4.05
N ILE A 40 11.07 -11.53 4.16
CA ILE A 40 12.40 -12.10 4.19
C ILE A 40 13.15 -11.47 5.34
N ASP A 41 14.06 -12.23 5.92
CA ASP A 41 15.01 -11.70 6.87
C ASP A 41 16.06 -10.87 6.12
N MET A 42 16.35 -9.69 6.65
CA MET A 42 17.25 -8.69 6.08
C MET A 42 18.70 -8.90 6.50
N VAL A 43 18.92 -9.64 7.58
CA VAL A 43 20.25 -9.94 8.11
C VAL A 43 20.42 -11.43 8.39
N PRO A 44 21.61 -12.00 8.16
CA PRO A 44 21.83 -13.44 8.29
C PRO A 44 21.73 -13.96 9.74
N GLU A 45 21.84 -13.09 10.74
CA GLU A 45 21.76 -13.44 12.17
C GLU A 45 20.34 -13.71 12.65
N CYS A 46 19.31 -13.36 11.86
CA CYS A 46 17.91 -13.47 12.25
C CYS A 46 17.49 -14.84 12.81
N PRO A 47 17.90 -16.00 12.24
CA PRO A 47 17.57 -17.30 12.82
C PRO A 47 18.17 -17.51 14.21
N GLY A 48 19.39 -16.99 14.45
CA GLY A 48 20.06 -17.07 15.74
C GLY A 48 19.37 -16.20 16.78
N TRP A 49 19.12 -14.93 16.46
CA TRP A 49 18.41 -14.02 17.35
C TRP A 49 16.98 -14.49 17.65
N ALA A 50 16.28 -15.05 16.66
CA ALA A 50 14.97 -15.64 16.88
C ALA A 50 15.04 -16.86 17.82
N ALA A 51 16.06 -17.73 17.67
CA ALA A 51 16.28 -18.84 18.59
C ALA A 51 16.63 -18.38 20.01
N ASP A 52 17.30 -17.24 20.16
CA ASP A 52 17.61 -16.61 21.45
C ASP A 52 16.40 -15.88 22.09
N GLY A 53 15.24 -15.85 21.41
CA GLY A 53 14.01 -15.23 21.87
C GLY A 53 13.97 -13.71 21.70
N GLU A 54 14.76 -13.16 20.76
CA GLU A 54 14.78 -11.72 20.51
C GLU A 54 13.48 -11.22 19.89
N CYS A 55 12.67 -12.09 19.28
CA CYS A 55 11.36 -11.71 18.73
C CYS A 55 10.43 -11.12 19.83
N GLU A 56 10.54 -11.62 21.06
CA GLU A 56 9.81 -11.17 22.23
C GLU A 56 10.59 -10.15 23.06
N LYS A 57 11.91 -10.35 23.23
CA LYS A 57 12.76 -9.45 24.04
C LYS A 57 13.04 -8.12 23.34
N ASN A 58 13.17 -8.14 22.02
CA ASN A 58 13.51 -6.99 21.18
C ASN A 58 12.66 -6.95 19.89
N PRO A 59 11.32 -6.82 20.02
CA PRO A 59 10.42 -6.81 18.87
C PRO A 59 10.69 -5.63 17.94
N GLY A 60 11.17 -4.50 18.45
CA GLY A 60 11.49 -3.31 17.66
C GLY A 60 12.67 -3.52 16.72
N GLY A 61 13.69 -4.28 17.13
CA GLY A 61 14.81 -4.67 16.28
C GLY A 61 14.47 -5.86 15.38
N MET A 62 13.73 -6.83 15.90
CA MET A 62 13.51 -8.09 15.20
C MET A 62 12.41 -8.04 14.16
N ARG A 63 11.26 -7.44 14.43
CA ARG A 63 10.16 -7.41 13.45
C ARG A 63 10.53 -6.76 12.11
N PRO A 64 11.28 -5.64 12.04
CA PRO A 64 11.67 -5.07 10.74
C PRO A 64 12.80 -5.82 10.06
N ASN A 65 13.77 -6.34 10.81
CA ASN A 65 14.97 -6.96 10.26
C ASN A 65 14.80 -8.46 10.03
N CYS A 66 13.96 -9.11 10.82
CA CYS A 66 13.80 -10.55 10.92
C CYS A 66 12.33 -11.01 10.88
N PRO A 67 11.49 -10.47 9.99
CA PRO A 67 10.07 -10.77 9.98
C PRO A 67 9.75 -12.22 9.66
N LYS A 68 10.60 -12.90 8.90
CA LYS A 68 10.40 -14.31 8.55
C LYS A 68 10.78 -15.19 9.74
N SER A 69 11.94 -14.94 10.34
CA SER A 69 12.40 -15.66 11.52
C SER A 69 11.45 -15.48 12.72
N CYS A 70 10.81 -14.30 12.85
CA CYS A 70 9.80 -14.06 13.88
C CYS A 70 8.37 -14.48 13.50
N GLY A 71 8.16 -15.15 12.36
CA GLY A 71 6.83 -15.63 11.96
C GLY A 71 5.80 -14.53 11.66
N MET A 72 6.27 -13.34 11.28
CA MET A 72 5.42 -12.18 10.96
C MET A 72 4.88 -12.21 9.53
N CYS A 73 5.36 -13.11 8.68
CA CYS A 73 4.90 -13.22 7.30
C CYS A 73 3.39 -13.49 7.22
N GLY A 74 2.68 -12.65 6.48
CA GLY A 74 1.23 -12.77 6.30
C GLY A 74 0.40 -12.41 7.55
N LYS A 75 1.05 -11.90 8.61
CA LYS A 75 0.33 -11.32 9.75
C LYS A 75 -0.14 -9.92 9.38
N THR A 76 -1.39 -9.65 9.74
CA THR A 76 -1.98 -8.32 9.76
C THR A 76 -1.90 -7.81 11.20
N VAL A 77 -1.55 -6.54 11.38
CA VAL A 77 -1.62 -5.89 12.70
C VAL A 77 -3.08 -5.52 12.93
N GLU A 78 -3.59 -5.75 14.14
CA GLU A 78 -4.94 -5.29 14.50
C GLU A 78 -5.00 -3.76 14.37
N CYS A 79 -6.11 -3.23 13.83
CA CYS A 79 -6.30 -1.79 13.62
C CYS A 79 -6.66 -1.07 14.92
N VAL A 80 -5.77 -1.16 15.90
CA VAL A 80 -5.90 -0.54 17.21
C VAL A 80 -4.55 0.00 17.63
N ASP A 81 -4.53 1.22 18.13
CA ASP A 81 -3.35 1.78 18.76
C ASP A 81 -3.16 1.07 20.10
N THR A 82 -2.11 0.25 20.20
CA THR A 82 -1.78 -0.48 21.44
C THR A 82 -1.11 0.43 22.46
N ASN A 83 -0.68 1.63 22.06
CA ASN A 83 -0.09 2.63 22.96
C ASN A 83 -0.74 4.02 22.78
N PRO A 84 -2.04 4.18 23.10
CA PRO A 84 -2.83 5.36 22.72
C PRO A 84 -2.31 6.69 23.27
N ASP A 85 -1.63 6.69 24.42
CA ASP A 85 -1.02 7.89 25.01
C ASP A 85 0.19 8.39 24.18
N GLU A 86 0.88 7.49 23.49
CA GLU A 86 2.00 7.79 22.58
C GLU A 86 1.53 7.97 21.12
N CYS A 87 0.33 7.47 20.77
CA CYS A 87 -0.26 7.56 19.43
C CYS A 87 -1.15 8.80 19.23
N VAL A 88 -0.81 9.92 19.87
CA VAL A 88 -1.55 11.19 19.74
C VAL A 88 -1.13 12.01 18.51
N ASP A 89 -2.10 12.63 17.85
CA ASP A 89 -2.01 13.35 16.55
C ASP A 89 -0.85 14.37 16.40
N GLY A 90 -0.19 14.77 17.50
CA GLY A 90 0.92 15.74 17.50
C GLY A 90 2.31 15.21 17.11
N TRP A 91 2.49 13.89 16.99
CA TRP A 91 3.77 13.26 16.59
C TRP A 91 3.78 12.75 15.13
N VAL A 92 2.74 13.11 14.36
CA VAL A 92 2.45 12.54 13.03
C VAL A 92 3.43 12.99 11.94
N ASP A 93 4.09 14.15 12.10
CA ASP A 93 5.03 14.65 11.10
C ASP A 93 6.40 13.97 11.22
N GLY A 94 6.46 12.75 10.71
CA GLY A 94 7.69 12.03 10.45
C GLY A 94 7.82 10.70 11.16
N ASP A 95 7.04 10.41 12.22
CA ASP A 95 7.19 9.13 12.92
C ASP A 95 6.50 7.99 12.18
N CYS A 96 5.35 8.22 11.54
CA CYS A 96 4.69 7.21 10.70
C CYS A 96 5.43 6.93 9.37
N THR A 97 6.36 7.81 8.97
CA THR A 97 6.97 7.78 7.63
C THR A 97 8.51 7.69 7.65
N ASN A 98 9.17 8.11 8.72
CA ASN A 98 10.63 8.12 8.86
C ASN A 98 11.10 7.10 9.93
N GLY A 99 12.12 7.44 10.72
CA GLY A 99 12.87 6.52 11.58
C GLY A 99 12.02 5.73 12.57
N ASN A 100 10.87 6.26 12.99
CA ASN A 100 9.97 5.61 13.95
C ASN A 100 8.86 4.75 13.29
N ARG A 101 8.83 4.64 11.94
CA ARG A 101 7.69 4.06 11.21
C ARG A 101 7.39 2.61 11.57
N ILE A 102 8.42 1.86 11.97
CA ILE A 102 8.29 0.45 12.34
C ILE A 102 7.64 0.32 13.72
N TRP A 103 8.10 1.11 14.69
CA TRP A 103 7.49 1.10 16.01
C TRP A 103 6.05 1.61 15.93
N MET A 104 5.83 2.68 15.16
CA MET A 104 4.50 3.22 14.89
C MET A 104 3.59 2.22 14.14
N PHE A 105 4.11 1.44 13.21
CA PHE A 105 3.35 0.38 12.53
C PHE A 105 2.80 -0.68 13.50
N PHE A 106 3.55 -1.02 14.56
CA PHE A 106 3.13 -2.03 15.53
C PHE A 106 2.33 -1.46 16.70
N ASN A 107 2.57 -0.21 17.09
CA ASN A 107 1.97 0.38 18.28
C ASN A 107 0.87 1.39 17.99
N CYS A 108 0.94 2.04 16.82
CA CYS A 108 0.03 3.09 16.37
C CYS A 108 -0.54 2.84 14.95
N PRO A 109 -1.00 1.61 14.62
CA PRO A 109 -1.45 1.29 13.27
C PRO A 109 -2.69 2.08 12.84
N LYS A 110 -3.55 2.49 13.78
CA LYS A 110 -4.75 3.27 13.47
C LYS A 110 -4.38 4.75 13.28
N THR A 111 -3.56 5.32 14.18
CA THR A 111 -3.05 6.69 14.02
C THR A 111 -2.26 6.85 12.71
N CYS A 112 -1.42 5.86 12.34
CA CYS A 112 -0.64 5.92 11.09
C CYS A 112 -1.39 5.42 9.83
N GLY A 113 -2.65 4.98 9.95
CA GLY A 113 -3.44 4.50 8.82
C GLY A 113 -2.87 3.23 8.15
N THR A 114 -2.12 2.41 8.88
CA THR A 114 -1.46 1.20 8.35
C THR A 114 -2.25 -0.08 8.63
N CYS A 115 -3.54 0.02 8.95
CA CYS A 115 -4.38 -1.09 9.39
C CYS A 115 -4.51 -2.26 8.40
N ASP A 116 -4.37 -2.01 7.10
CA ASP A 116 -4.64 -3.00 6.05
C ASP A 116 -3.39 -3.41 5.26
N VAL A 117 -2.18 -3.08 5.77
CA VAL A 117 -0.94 -3.49 5.10
C VAL A 117 -0.40 -4.76 5.77
N PRO A 118 -0.49 -5.93 5.10
CA PRO A 118 0.17 -7.13 5.61
C PRO A 118 1.68 -6.88 5.65
N PHE A 119 2.39 -7.59 6.53
CA PHE A 119 3.85 -7.52 6.60
C PHE A 119 4.49 -8.21 5.37
N THR A 120 4.34 -7.58 4.21
CA THR A 120 4.88 -8.01 2.91
C THR A 120 5.80 -6.94 2.31
N GLY A 121 6.35 -6.06 3.17
CA GLY A 121 7.28 -5.00 2.79
C GLY A 121 6.61 -3.62 2.73
N LEU A 122 6.65 -2.90 3.86
CA LEU A 122 6.49 -1.45 3.94
C LEU A 122 7.81 -0.75 3.63
#